data_AF-D3JZG0-F1
#
_entry.id   AF-D3JZG0-F1
#
_cell.length_a   1.000
_cell.length_b   1.000
_cell.length_c   1.000
_cell.angle_alpha   90.00
_cell.angle_beta   90.00
_cell.angle_gamma   90.00
#
_symmetry.space_group_name_H-M   'P 1'
#
loop_
_entity.id
_entity.type
_entity.pdbx_description
1 polymer ?
#
loop_
_entity_poly.entity_id
_entity_poly.type
_entity_poly.pdbx_seq_one_letter_code
_entity_poly.pdbx_strand_id
1 'polypeptide(L)'
;VPPAMQWLCHPLGHRFFVDEDWSIRSTPKESIYSQAGNSVDPLAQVTQAFREHLLEKALYCVAQPRGDKTLTDGDGEYSDALEYLQLLTSASDAAGATTQSFAIGSNMATVTGCDPHSKWWSSVAVVIINWLQGDDVAAERLYPAVEHLPRSLQSAESPLPKACLNTFKAVRSLLAKPENYQLSLSYCEKASGLFRDSLNLGPHCTTNTLDKLVQLLLCDLLLVTRTNVWREQQVASQQSSPTAASPAELQGFQQDLSSLRKLAQSFRPAMRRLFLHEATARLMAGASPTRTHQLLDRSL
;
A
#
# COMPACT_ATOMS: atom_id res chain seq x y z
N VAL A 1 8.27 3.29 31.59
CA VAL A 1 7.36 2.31 30.93
C VAL A 1 8.20 1.47 29.97
N PRO A 2 8.13 0.11 30.03
CA PRO A 2 8.87 -0.77 29.12
C PRO A 2 8.65 -0.40 27.65
N PRO A 3 9.64 -0.55 26.74
CA PRO A 3 9.50 -0.17 25.33
C PRO A 3 8.24 -0.72 24.66
N ALA A 4 7.92 -2.01 24.88
CA ALA A 4 6.73 -2.66 24.32
C ALA A 4 5.39 -2.09 24.81
N MET A 5 5.38 -1.26 25.87
CA MET A 5 4.19 -0.59 26.41
C MET A 5 4.20 0.92 26.18
N GLN A 6 5.25 1.51 25.61
CA GLN A 6 5.36 2.96 25.44
C GLN A 6 4.24 3.53 24.56
N TRP A 7 3.72 2.73 23.63
CA TRP A 7 2.61 3.13 22.77
C TRP A 7 1.33 3.44 23.57
N LEU A 8 1.10 2.80 24.71
CA LEU A 8 -0.04 3.11 25.60
C LEU A 8 0.01 4.52 26.17
N CYS A 9 1.21 5.10 26.28
CA CYS A 9 1.40 6.47 26.74
C CYS A 9 1.24 7.50 25.61
N HIS A 10 1.17 7.05 24.34
CA HIS A 10 0.87 7.92 23.22
C HIS A 10 -0.65 8.18 23.15
N PRO A 11 -1.13 9.40 22.87
CA PRO A 11 -2.57 9.68 22.80
C PRO A 11 -3.35 8.75 21.87
N LEU A 12 -2.79 8.42 20.70
CA LEU A 12 -3.39 7.47 19.76
C LEU A 12 -3.43 6.04 20.32
N GLY A 13 -2.38 5.61 21.02
CA GLY A 13 -2.33 4.28 21.61
C GLY A 13 -3.27 4.14 22.81
N HIS A 14 -3.35 5.17 23.64
CA HIS A 14 -4.33 5.24 24.72
C HIS A 14 -5.77 5.15 24.18
N ARG A 15 -6.12 5.96 23.17
CA ARG A 15 -7.44 5.91 22.53
C ARG A 15 -7.73 4.55 21.92
N PHE A 16 -6.79 3.98 21.17
CA PHE A 16 -6.95 2.62 20.65
C PHE A 16 -7.22 1.61 21.77
N PHE A 17 -6.49 1.69 22.88
CA PHE A 17 -6.64 0.74 23.98
C PHE A 17 -8.01 0.85 24.67
N VAL A 18 -8.54 2.06 24.82
CA VAL A 18 -9.79 2.33 25.55
C VAL A 18 -11.04 2.26 24.65
N ASP A 19 -10.96 2.78 23.43
CA ASP A 19 -12.12 3.07 22.58
C ASP A 19 -12.34 2.03 21.47
N GLU A 20 -11.32 1.25 21.09
CA GLU A 20 -11.43 0.28 19.97
C GLU A 20 -11.72 -1.14 20.45
N ASP A 21 -12.50 -1.88 19.65
CA ASP A 21 -12.87 -3.27 19.93
C ASP A 21 -11.78 -4.25 19.50
N TRP A 22 -10.77 -4.44 20.35
CA TRP A 22 -9.77 -5.50 20.20
C TRP A 22 -10.10 -6.70 21.10
N SER A 23 -9.70 -7.91 20.70
CA SER A 23 -9.92 -9.14 21.47
C SER A 23 -8.68 -10.03 21.47
N ILE A 24 -8.45 -10.68 22.62
CA ILE A 24 -7.39 -11.68 22.77
C ILE A 24 -7.94 -13.02 22.29
N ARG A 25 -7.22 -13.67 21.38
CA ARG A 25 -7.62 -14.95 20.79
C ARG A 25 -6.81 -16.08 21.40
N SER A 26 -7.47 -17.22 21.60
CA SER A 26 -6.81 -18.46 22.02
C SER A 26 -5.93 -19.03 20.91
N THR A 27 -6.33 -18.86 19.64
CA THR A 27 -5.50 -19.16 18.48
C THR A 27 -4.81 -17.89 17.98
N PRO A 28 -3.47 -17.89 17.81
CA PRO A 28 -2.74 -16.76 17.26
C PRO A 28 -3.29 -16.30 15.92
N LYS A 29 -3.48 -14.99 15.75
CA LYS A 29 -3.83 -14.41 14.45
C LYS A 29 -2.58 -14.37 13.56
N GLU A 30 -2.52 -15.25 12.57
CA GLU A 30 -1.57 -15.11 11.48
C GLU A 30 -1.97 -13.94 10.59
N SER A 31 -0.99 -13.11 10.25
CA SER A 31 -1.21 -11.90 9.46
C SER A 31 0.00 -11.60 8.59
N ILE A 32 -0.28 -11.20 7.35
CA ILE A 32 0.76 -10.68 6.45
C ILE A 32 1.18 -9.25 6.82
N TYR A 33 0.44 -8.57 7.69
CA TYR A 33 0.67 -7.17 8.05
C TYR A 33 1.51 -6.99 9.31
N SER A 34 1.50 -7.98 10.20
CA SER A 34 2.20 -7.90 11.48
C SER A 34 2.48 -9.29 12.06
N GLN A 35 3.45 -9.37 12.97
CA GLN A 35 3.76 -10.58 13.74
C GLN A 35 3.65 -10.31 15.25
N ALA A 36 2.92 -11.17 15.96
CA ALA A 36 2.72 -11.04 17.40
C ALA A 36 4.00 -11.24 18.24
N GLY A 37 5.09 -11.78 17.69
CA GLY A 37 6.26 -12.16 18.50
C GLY A 37 5.93 -13.35 19.41
N ASN A 38 5.42 -13.11 20.62
CA ASN A 38 4.89 -14.14 21.51
C ASN A 38 3.35 -14.19 21.46
N SER A 39 2.80 -15.14 20.72
CA SER A 39 1.36 -15.21 20.49
C SER A 39 0.52 -15.65 21.71
N VAL A 40 1.13 -16.20 22.75
CA VAL A 40 0.42 -16.51 24.01
C VAL A 40 0.42 -15.36 25.01
N ASP A 41 1.17 -14.28 24.73
CA ASP A 41 1.15 -13.06 25.54
C ASP A 41 0.01 -12.12 25.09
N PRO A 42 -0.98 -11.82 25.97
CA PRO A 42 -2.06 -10.90 25.65
C PRO A 42 -1.57 -9.52 25.18
N LEU A 43 -0.52 -8.97 25.80
CA LEU A 43 -0.02 -7.64 25.43
C LEU A 43 0.57 -7.66 24.02
N ALA A 44 1.24 -8.75 23.65
CA ALA A 44 1.79 -8.94 22.32
C ALA A 44 0.69 -9.02 21.25
N GLN A 45 -0.44 -9.68 21.54
CA GLN A 45 -1.62 -9.68 20.66
C GLN A 45 -2.26 -8.29 20.53
N VAL A 46 -2.40 -7.54 21.62
CA VAL A 46 -2.94 -6.17 21.58
C VAL A 46 -2.00 -5.23 20.82
N THR A 47 -0.68 -5.37 21.01
CA THR A 47 0.33 -4.59 20.28
C THR A 47 0.35 -4.97 18.79
N GLN A 48 0.08 -6.23 18.44
CA GLN A 48 -0.16 -6.64 17.06
C GLN A 48 -1.38 -5.92 16.46
N ALA A 49 -2.52 -5.93 17.16
CA ALA A 49 -3.73 -5.25 16.71
C ALA A 49 -3.52 -3.73 16.55
N PHE A 50 -2.79 -3.11 17.48
CA PHE A 50 -2.46 -1.69 17.42
C PHE A 50 -1.63 -1.34 16.17
N ARG A 51 -0.61 -2.14 15.85
CA ARG A 51 0.21 -1.93 14.63
C ARG A 51 -0.61 -2.06 13.35
N GLU A 52 -1.51 -3.03 13.29
CA GLU A 52 -2.43 -3.17 12.16
C GLU A 52 -3.40 -1.99 12.06
N HIS A 53 -3.90 -1.50 13.19
CA HIS A 53 -4.75 -0.30 13.25
C HIS A 53 -4.02 0.93 12.72
N LEU A 54 -2.76 1.16 13.13
CA LEU A 54 -1.95 2.28 12.62
C LEU A 54 -1.74 2.19 11.11
N LEU A 55 -1.41 1.00 10.60
CA LEU A 55 -1.28 0.78 9.15
C LEU A 55 -2.61 1.05 8.42
N GLU A 56 -3.73 0.62 8.99
CA GLU A 56 -5.06 0.84 8.42
C GLU A 56 -5.37 2.34 8.33
N LYS A 57 -5.15 3.10 9.40
CA LYS A 57 -5.35 4.55 9.42
C LYS A 57 -4.44 5.26 8.40
N ALA A 58 -3.16 4.89 8.34
CA ALA A 58 -2.23 5.46 7.38
C ALA A 58 -2.69 5.23 5.93
N LEU A 59 -3.05 3.99 5.59
CA LEU A 59 -3.51 3.66 4.24
C LEU A 59 -4.86 4.30 3.91
N TYR A 60 -5.74 4.49 4.89
CA TYR A 60 -6.99 5.22 4.70
C TYR A 60 -6.75 6.69 4.35
N CYS A 61 -5.82 7.36 5.04
CA CYS A 61 -5.40 8.73 4.71
C CYS A 61 -4.87 8.83 3.27
N VAL A 62 -4.08 7.85 2.81
CA VAL A 62 -3.58 7.80 1.42
C VAL A 62 -4.70 7.54 0.41
N ALA A 63 -5.66 6.66 0.73
CA ALA A 63 -6.78 6.34 -0.16
C ALA A 63 -7.75 7.52 -0.33
N GLN A 64 -7.88 8.37 0.69
CA GLN A 64 -8.76 9.54 0.72
C GLN A 64 -7.97 10.80 1.11
N PRO A 65 -7.15 11.36 0.21
CA PRO A 65 -6.52 12.65 0.47
C PRO A 65 -7.62 13.69 0.77
N ARG A 66 -7.38 14.56 1.75
CA ARG A 66 -8.35 15.56 2.20
C ARG A 66 -8.68 16.48 1.02
N GLY A 67 -9.85 16.29 0.41
CA GLY A 67 -10.35 17.21 -0.61
C GLY A 67 -10.72 18.55 0.02
N ASP A 68 -10.18 19.64 -0.53
CA ASP A 68 -10.72 21.01 -0.45
C ASP A 68 -10.93 21.62 0.94
N LYS A 69 -10.21 21.15 1.97
CA LYS A 69 -10.02 21.95 3.18
C LYS A 69 -8.84 22.88 2.92
N THR A 70 -9.05 24.18 3.06
CA THR A 70 -7.99 25.20 3.10
C THR A 70 -6.89 24.70 4.01
N LEU A 71 -5.79 24.23 3.42
CA LEU A 71 -4.60 23.81 4.15
C LEU A 71 -4.18 25.03 4.98
N THR A 72 -4.26 24.93 6.30
CA THR A 72 -3.56 25.87 7.16
C THR A 72 -2.09 25.73 6.83
N ASP A 73 -1.45 26.86 6.52
CA ASP A 73 -0.06 26.98 6.08
C ASP A 73 0.86 26.20 7.04
N GLY A 74 1.23 24.96 6.68
CA GLY A 74 2.06 24.08 7.50
C GLY A 74 1.77 22.57 7.44
N ASP A 75 0.51 22.14 7.22
CA ASP A 75 0.18 20.70 7.22
C ASP A 75 0.21 20.12 5.80
N GLY A 76 1.19 19.26 5.52
CA GLY A 76 1.29 18.53 4.25
C GLY A 76 0.13 17.56 4.03
N GLU A 77 -0.27 17.32 2.77
CA GLU A 77 -1.43 16.49 2.37
C GLU A 77 -1.47 15.08 3.00
N TYR A 78 -0.30 14.55 3.39
CA TYR A 78 -0.12 13.21 3.97
C TYR A 78 0.46 13.22 5.39
N SER A 79 0.44 14.36 6.09
CA SER A 79 1.02 14.51 7.44
C SER A 79 0.48 13.47 8.44
N ASP A 80 -0.86 13.32 8.51
CA ASP A 80 -1.52 12.32 9.36
C ASP A 80 -1.01 10.89 9.07
N ALA A 81 -0.87 10.54 7.79
CA ALA A 81 -0.43 9.21 7.37
C ALA A 81 1.00 8.94 7.85
N LEU A 82 1.89 9.93 7.71
CA LEU A 82 3.28 9.83 8.15
C LEU A 82 3.38 9.73 9.67
N GLU A 83 2.55 10.44 10.44
CA GLU A 83 2.49 10.30 11.90
C GLU A 83 2.12 8.87 12.33
N TYR A 84 1.09 8.28 11.70
CA TYR A 84 0.72 6.89 11.95
C TYR A 84 1.85 5.91 11.61
N LEU A 85 2.56 6.12 10.50
CA LEU A 85 3.66 5.25 10.05
C LEU A 85 4.92 5.37 10.91
N GLN A 86 5.19 6.57 11.45
CA GLN A 86 6.27 6.77 12.43
C GLN A 86 5.99 6.03 13.74
N LEU A 87 4.76 6.12 14.25
CA LEU A 87 4.34 5.39 15.44
C LEU A 87 4.32 3.88 15.21
N LEU A 88 3.89 3.44 14.01
CA LEU A 88 3.93 2.03 13.60
C LEU A 88 5.35 1.50 13.65
N THR A 89 6.30 2.21 13.03
CA THR A 89 7.72 1.81 13.00
C THR A 89 8.28 1.69 14.42
N SER A 90 8.01 2.69 15.27
CA SER A 90 8.43 2.70 16.68
C SER A 90 7.86 1.50 17.46
N ALA A 91 6.57 1.18 17.27
CA ALA A 91 5.92 0.04 17.90
C ALA A 91 6.47 -1.30 17.38
N SER A 92 6.81 -1.39 16.09
CA SER A 92 7.42 -2.57 15.49
C SER A 92 8.85 -2.82 15.95
N ASP A 93 9.61 -1.76 16.23
CA ASP A 93 10.93 -1.83 16.88
C ASP A 93 10.82 -2.36 18.31
N ALA A 94 9.90 -1.79 19.08
CA ALA A 94 9.69 -2.13 20.49
C ALA A 94 9.19 -3.56 20.72
N ALA A 95 8.50 -4.17 19.74
CA ALA A 95 8.00 -5.54 19.82
C ALA A 95 9.09 -6.61 20.00
N GLY A 96 10.34 -6.29 19.67
CA GLY A 96 11.49 -7.18 19.87
C GLY A 96 12.18 -7.09 21.21
N ALA A 97 11.86 -6.08 22.02
CA ALA A 97 12.50 -5.88 23.30
C ALA A 97 11.99 -6.85 24.39
N THR A 98 10.84 -7.48 24.19
CA THR A 98 10.20 -8.41 25.14
C THR A 98 10.74 -9.84 25.10
N THR A 99 11.53 -10.21 24.08
CA THR A 99 12.13 -11.54 23.97
C THR A 99 13.52 -11.65 24.60
N GLN A 100 14.07 -10.56 25.15
CA GLN A 100 15.33 -10.63 25.89
C GLN A 100 15.10 -11.25 27.28
N SER A 101 15.36 -12.56 27.39
CA SER A 101 15.72 -13.16 28.67
C SER A 101 16.92 -12.42 29.24
N PHE A 102 16.82 -11.94 30.48
CA PHE A 102 17.92 -11.33 31.22
C PHE A 102 19.00 -12.39 31.52
N ALA A 103 19.85 -12.71 30.54
CA ALA A 103 21.12 -13.37 30.78
C ALA A 103 22.20 -12.29 30.91
N ILE A 104 22.64 -12.05 32.15
CA ILE A 104 23.78 -11.17 32.46
C ILE A 104 25.02 -11.80 31.82
N GLY A 105 25.49 -11.29 30.68
CA GLY A 105 26.82 -11.60 30.16
C GLY A 105 26.97 -11.93 28.67
N SER A 106 25.94 -11.87 27.82
CA SER A 106 26.12 -12.11 26.38
C SER A 106 26.32 -10.82 25.58
N ASN A 107 27.40 -10.78 24.80
CA ASN A 107 27.74 -9.70 23.87
C ASN A 107 26.55 -9.32 22.98
N MET A 108 26.30 -8.02 22.88
CA MET A 108 25.23 -7.39 22.09
C MET A 108 25.40 -7.65 20.58
N ALA A 109 24.99 -8.84 20.12
CA ALA A 109 24.37 -8.93 18.81
C ALA A 109 22.92 -8.53 19.02
N THR A 110 22.54 -7.36 18.52
CA THR A 110 21.14 -6.91 18.44
C THR A 110 20.37 -7.94 17.63
N VAL A 111 19.80 -8.95 18.29
CA VAL A 111 18.81 -9.82 17.66
C VAL A 111 17.63 -8.92 17.36
N THR A 112 17.44 -8.62 16.07
CA THR A 112 16.28 -7.91 15.53
C THR A 112 15.04 -8.76 15.78
N GLY A 113 14.51 -8.70 17.00
CA GLY A 113 13.19 -9.20 17.34
C GLY A 113 12.06 -8.25 16.86
N CYS A 114 12.36 -7.31 15.98
CA CYS A 114 11.38 -6.37 15.46
C CYS A 114 10.41 -7.08 14.52
N ASP A 115 9.14 -6.68 14.51
CA ASP A 115 8.16 -7.23 13.57
C ASP A 115 8.51 -6.82 12.12
N PRO A 116 9.01 -7.76 11.29
CA PRO A 116 9.48 -7.46 9.96
C PRO A 116 8.32 -7.24 8.99
N HIS A 117 7.11 -7.76 9.29
CA HIS A 117 5.95 -7.60 8.42
C HIS A 117 5.49 -6.14 8.44
N SER A 118 5.23 -5.60 9.63
CA SER A 118 4.74 -4.23 9.78
C SER A 118 5.77 -3.19 9.34
N LYS A 119 7.07 -3.43 9.58
CA LYS A 119 8.15 -2.59 9.05
C LYS A 119 8.19 -2.55 7.52
N TRP A 120 8.02 -3.70 6.88
CA TRP A 120 8.02 -3.79 5.43
C TRP A 120 6.83 -3.03 4.84
N TRP A 121 5.62 -3.25 5.38
CA TRP A 121 4.43 -2.50 4.95
C TRP A 121 4.50 -1.00 5.25
N SER A 122 5.09 -0.61 6.38
CA SER A 122 5.37 0.80 6.69
C SER A 122 6.29 1.42 5.63
N SER A 123 7.39 0.74 5.29
CA SER A 123 8.33 1.20 4.27
C SER A 123 7.68 1.34 2.90
N VAL A 124 6.83 0.38 2.51
CA VAL A 124 6.02 0.45 1.29
C VAL A 124 5.13 1.69 1.30
N ALA A 125 4.37 1.92 2.37
CA ALA A 125 3.46 3.05 2.47
C ALA A 125 4.20 4.39 2.40
N VAL A 126 5.33 4.53 3.09
CA VAL A 126 6.16 5.76 3.04
C VAL A 126 6.73 6.00 1.63
N VAL A 127 7.22 4.96 0.95
CA VAL A 127 7.67 5.10 -0.46
C VAL A 127 6.56 5.61 -1.35
N ILE A 128 5.35 5.07 -1.20
CA ILE A 128 4.20 5.48 -2.01
C ILE A 128 3.81 6.94 -1.70
N ILE A 129 3.80 7.36 -0.44
CA ILE A 129 3.56 8.75 -0.05
C ILE A 129 4.61 9.68 -0.68
N ASN A 130 5.89 9.31 -0.63
CA ASN A 130 6.96 10.12 -1.24
C ASN A 130 6.78 10.26 -2.76
N TRP A 131 6.39 9.20 -3.47
CA TRP A 131 6.04 9.29 -4.89
C TRP A 131 4.84 10.22 -5.14
N LEU A 132 3.81 10.16 -4.30
CA LEU A 132 2.65 11.05 -4.41
C LEU A 132 3.01 12.52 -4.13
N GLN A 133 3.99 12.77 -3.27
CA GLN A 133 4.52 14.10 -2.98
C GLN A 133 5.55 14.60 -4.01
N GLY A 134 6.01 13.73 -4.92
CA GLY A 134 7.09 14.05 -5.86
C GLY A 134 8.49 14.12 -5.23
N ASP A 135 8.67 13.57 -4.02
CA ASP A 135 9.98 13.47 -3.36
C ASP A 135 10.65 12.14 -3.70
N ASP A 136 11.14 12.06 -4.94
CA ASP A 136 11.81 10.85 -5.46
C ASP A 136 13.07 10.49 -4.64
N VAL A 137 13.78 11.50 -4.11
CA VAL A 137 15.00 11.29 -3.32
C VAL A 137 14.67 10.62 -1.98
N ALA A 138 13.60 11.03 -1.30
CA ALA A 138 13.15 10.37 -0.09
C ALA A 138 12.62 8.95 -0.37
N ALA A 139 11.92 8.74 -1.49
CA ALA A 139 11.48 7.41 -1.91
C ALA A 139 12.65 6.46 -2.16
N GLU A 140 13.67 6.90 -2.92
CA GLU A 140 14.84 6.11 -3.30
C GLU A 140 15.62 5.57 -2.09
N ARG A 141 15.74 6.37 -1.02
CA ARG A 141 16.41 5.96 0.22
C ARG A 141 15.77 4.73 0.87
N LEU A 142 14.49 4.49 0.62
CA LEU A 142 13.73 3.39 1.20
C LEU A 142 13.57 2.18 0.26
N TYR A 143 14.02 2.28 -1.00
CA TYR A 143 13.94 1.16 -1.96
C TYR A 143 14.57 -0.14 -1.44
N PRO A 144 15.76 -0.14 -0.79
CA PRO A 144 16.34 -1.38 -0.26
C PRO A 144 15.43 -2.08 0.77
N ALA A 145 14.69 -1.32 1.58
CA ALA A 145 13.78 -1.86 2.58
C ALA A 145 12.56 -2.54 1.92
N VAL A 146 12.02 -1.95 0.85
CA VAL A 146 10.89 -2.52 0.10
C VAL A 146 11.30 -3.73 -0.74
N GLU A 147 12.48 -3.68 -1.37
CA GLU A 147 13.02 -4.78 -2.18
C GLU A 147 13.26 -6.06 -1.38
N HIS A 148 13.64 -5.90 -0.11
CA HIS A 148 13.93 -7.02 0.77
C HIS A 148 12.66 -7.57 1.44
N LEU A 149 11.78 -8.18 0.64
CA LEU A 149 10.56 -8.83 1.13
C LEU A 149 10.89 -9.92 2.18
N PRO A 150 10.36 -9.86 3.42
CA PRO A 150 10.59 -10.86 4.44
C PRO A 150 10.29 -12.30 3.96
N ARG A 151 11.14 -13.27 4.33
CA ARG A 151 11.03 -14.67 3.87
C ARG A 151 9.66 -15.29 4.19
N SER A 152 9.12 -15.00 5.36
CA SER A 152 7.77 -15.43 5.78
C SER A 152 6.67 -14.90 4.85
N LEU A 153 6.81 -13.67 4.32
CA LEU A 153 5.89 -13.10 3.33
C LEU A 153 6.11 -13.66 1.92
N GLN A 154 7.33 -14.11 1.60
CA GLN A 154 7.60 -14.83 0.34
C GLN A 154 6.90 -16.20 0.30
N SER A 155 6.81 -16.88 1.45
CA SER A 155 6.13 -18.17 1.57
C SER A 155 4.65 -18.07 1.94
N ALA A 156 4.13 -16.86 2.21
CA ALA A 156 2.74 -16.67 2.58
C ALA A 156 1.77 -17.12 1.47
N GLU A 157 0.63 -17.67 1.88
CA GLU A 157 -0.44 -18.09 0.96
C GLU A 157 -1.05 -16.89 0.23
N SER A 158 -1.20 -15.77 0.93
CA SER A 158 -1.71 -14.54 0.33
C SER A 158 -0.74 -14.03 -0.75
N PRO A 159 -1.21 -13.76 -1.98
CA PRO A 159 -0.37 -13.24 -3.04
C PRO A 159 -0.10 -11.72 -2.90
N LEU A 160 -0.76 -11.03 -1.96
CA LEU A 160 -0.68 -9.57 -1.82
C LEU A 160 0.73 -9.01 -1.61
N PRO A 161 1.60 -9.57 -0.75
CA PRO A 161 2.97 -9.05 -0.59
C PRO A 161 3.77 -9.14 -1.90
N LYS A 162 3.59 -10.21 -2.67
CA LYS A 162 4.24 -10.42 -3.97
C LYS A 162 3.67 -9.49 -5.03
N ALA A 163 2.35 -9.27 -5.03
CA ALA A 163 1.70 -8.31 -5.92
C ALA A 163 2.27 -6.91 -5.66
N CYS A 164 2.32 -6.50 -4.40
CA CYS A 164 2.88 -5.23 -3.96
C CYS A 164 4.33 -5.04 -4.39
N LEU A 165 5.19 -6.04 -4.18
CA LEU A 165 6.59 -5.97 -4.61
C LEU A 165 6.73 -5.81 -6.13
N ASN A 166 5.89 -6.48 -6.93
CA ASN A 166 5.92 -6.34 -8.38
C ASN A 166 5.37 -4.97 -8.82
N THR A 167 4.33 -4.44 -8.18
CA THR A 167 3.84 -3.06 -8.43
C THR A 167 4.94 -2.04 -8.13
N PHE A 168 5.62 -2.17 -6.97
CA PHE A 168 6.76 -1.33 -6.63
C PHE A 168 7.85 -1.37 -7.70
N LYS A 169 8.21 -2.57 -8.17
CA LYS A 169 9.22 -2.74 -9.24
C LYS A 169 8.78 -2.10 -10.56
N ALA A 170 7.49 -2.18 -10.90
CA ALA A 170 6.95 -1.53 -12.09
C ALA A 170 7.12 -0.01 -12.00
N VAL A 171 6.61 0.62 -10.94
CA VAL A 171 6.72 2.07 -10.71
C VAL A 171 8.19 2.50 -10.72
N ARG A 172 9.04 1.87 -9.91
CA ARG A 172 10.46 2.19 -9.83
C ARG A 172 11.16 2.07 -11.19
N SER A 173 10.90 1.00 -11.95
CA SER A 173 11.56 0.81 -13.24
C SER A 173 11.24 1.94 -14.22
N LEU A 174 9.98 2.40 -14.22
CA LEU A 174 9.53 3.53 -15.04
C LEU A 174 10.16 4.85 -14.59
N LEU A 175 10.17 5.12 -13.28
CA LEU A 175 10.77 6.34 -12.73
C LEU A 175 12.29 6.40 -12.93
N ALA A 176 12.97 5.24 -12.90
CA ALA A 176 14.42 5.21 -13.08
C ALA A 176 14.85 5.70 -14.46
N LYS A 177 14.16 5.25 -15.52
CA LYS A 177 14.39 5.64 -16.92
C LYS A 177 13.13 5.42 -17.76
N PRO A 178 12.67 6.40 -18.57
CA PRO A 178 11.51 6.24 -19.45
C PRO A 178 11.62 5.05 -20.42
N GLU A 179 12.83 4.70 -20.86
CA GLU A 179 13.08 3.59 -21.78
C GLU A 179 12.80 2.21 -21.16
N ASN A 180 12.69 2.12 -19.83
CA ASN A 180 12.37 0.88 -19.13
C ASN A 180 10.87 0.52 -19.19
N TYR A 181 10.07 1.20 -20.00
CA TYR A 181 8.62 0.99 -20.07
C TYR A 181 8.24 -0.50 -20.32
N GLN A 182 8.99 -1.24 -21.13
CA GLN A 182 8.73 -2.68 -21.34
C GLN A 182 8.96 -3.51 -20.07
N LEU A 183 10.01 -3.20 -19.32
CA LEU A 183 10.32 -3.84 -18.05
C LEU A 183 9.23 -3.51 -17.02
N SER A 184 8.81 -2.24 -16.97
CA SER A 184 7.70 -1.77 -16.14
C SER A 184 6.41 -2.54 -16.43
N LEU A 185 6.02 -2.64 -17.71
CA LEU A 185 4.86 -3.41 -18.12
C LEU A 185 4.99 -4.90 -17.74
N SER A 186 6.17 -5.50 -17.87
CA SER A 186 6.36 -6.91 -17.47
C SER A 186 6.14 -7.14 -15.96
N TYR A 187 6.48 -6.16 -15.13
CA TYR A 187 6.17 -6.19 -13.70
C TYR A 187 4.70 -5.90 -13.43
N CYS A 188 4.07 -4.99 -14.18
CA CYS A 188 2.62 -4.79 -14.14
C CYS A 188 1.87 -6.10 -14.42
N GLU A 189 2.21 -6.85 -15.47
CA GLU A 189 1.53 -8.13 -15.78
C GLU A 189 1.63 -9.15 -14.64
N LYS A 190 2.81 -9.28 -14.03
CA LYS A 190 3.02 -10.16 -12.86
C LYS A 190 2.19 -9.71 -11.66
N ALA A 191 2.19 -8.41 -11.38
CA ALA A 191 1.41 -7.82 -10.29
C ALA A 191 -0.10 -7.97 -10.52
N SER A 192 -0.60 -7.69 -11.73
CA SER A 192 -2.00 -7.85 -12.13
C SER A 192 -2.49 -9.29 -11.94
N GLY A 193 -1.67 -10.29 -12.29
CA GLY A 193 -1.98 -11.69 -12.04
C GLY A 193 -2.15 -12.00 -10.55
N LEU A 194 -1.15 -11.69 -9.74
CA LEU A 194 -1.16 -11.91 -8.29
C LEU A 194 -2.28 -11.14 -7.58
N PHE A 195 -2.54 -9.91 -8.02
CA PHE A 195 -3.61 -9.07 -7.51
C PHE A 195 -4.99 -9.69 -7.78
N ARG A 196 -5.24 -10.17 -9.00
CA ARG A 196 -6.49 -10.84 -9.35
C ARG A 196 -6.68 -12.11 -8.54
N ASP A 197 -5.62 -12.87 -8.30
CA ASP A 197 -5.67 -14.05 -7.41
C ASP A 197 -6.08 -13.65 -5.99
N SER A 198 -5.57 -12.51 -5.48
CA SER A 198 -5.97 -11.98 -4.17
C SER A 198 -7.47 -11.64 -4.07
N LEU A 199 -8.09 -11.19 -5.17
CA LEU A 199 -9.51 -10.85 -5.23
C LEU A 199 -10.42 -12.08 -5.36
N ASN A 200 -9.86 -13.25 -5.67
CA ASN A 200 -10.57 -14.49 -5.93
C ASN A 200 -10.35 -15.55 -4.85
N LEU A 201 -9.69 -15.19 -3.73
CA LEU A 201 -9.67 -16.04 -2.54
C LEU A 201 -11.12 -16.30 -2.12
N GLY A 202 -11.49 -17.58 -2.03
CA GLY A 202 -12.88 -18.04 -1.99
C GLY A 202 -13.74 -17.46 -0.85
N PRO A 203 -15.06 -17.73 -0.84
CA PRO A 203 -16.03 -17.12 0.08
C PRO A 203 -15.77 -17.34 1.58
N HIS A 204 -14.84 -18.21 1.95
CA HIS A 204 -14.40 -18.46 3.33
C HIS A 204 -13.28 -17.52 3.80
N CYS A 205 -12.66 -16.75 2.91
CA CYS A 205 -11.72 -15.69 3.25
C CYS A 205 -12.48 -14.36 3.32
N THR A 206 -12.90 -13.95 4.52
CA THR A 206 -13.37 -12.57 4.74
C THR A 206 -12.19 -11.63 4.53
N THR A 207 -12.20 -10.85 3.44
CA THR A 207 -11.19 -9.82 3.19
C THR A 207 -11.30 -8.75 4.27
N ASN A 208 -10.23 -8.57 5.04
CA ASN A 208 -10.18 -7.55 6.07
C ASN A 208 -10.08 -6.15 5.42
N THR A 209 -10.44 -5.08 6.13
CA THR A 209 -10.34 -3.69 5.65
C THR A 209 -8.94 -3.36 5.15
N LEU A 210 -7.90 -3.84 5.84
CA LEU A 210 -6.50 -3.73 5.41
C LEU A 210 -6.25 -4.35 4.02
N ASP A 211 -6.80 -5.54 3.74
CA ASP A 211 -6.67 -6.17 2.42
C ASP A 211 -7.28 -5.27 1.35
N LYS A 212 -8.47 -4.72 1.60
CA LYS A 212 -9.16 -3.84 0.66
C LYS A 212 -8.40 -2.53 0.42
N LEU A 213 -7.79 -1.95 1.46
CA LEU A 213 -6.97 -0.75 1.35
C LEU A 213 -5.71 -1.00 0.52
N VAL A 214 -4.99 -2.10 0.80
CA VAL A 214 -3.82 -2.48 0.01
C VAL A 214 -4.22 -2.81 -1.43
N GLN A 215 -5.28 -3.59 -1.63
CA GLN A 215 -5.83 -3.91 -2.94
C GLN A 215 -6.19 -2.65 -3.75
N LEU A 216 -6.82 -1.66 -3.11
CA LEU A 216 -7.12 -0.38 -3.74
C LEU A 216 -5.83 0.34 -4.15
N LEU A 217 -4.87 0.45 -3.24
CA LEU A 217 -3.61 1.15 -3.49
C LEU A 217 -2.81 0.49 -4.63
N LEU A 218 -2.70 -0.83 -4.64
CA LEU A 218 -1.99 -1.56 -5.69
C LEU A 218 -2.67 -1.42 -7.04
N CYS A 219 -4.00 -1.48 -7.09
CA CYS A 219 -4.75 -1.34 -8.33
C CYS A 219 -4.66 0.09 -8.87
N ASP A 220 -4.74 1.09 -8.00
CA ASP A 220 -4.56 2.51 -8.36
C ASP A 220 -3.16 2.74 -8.95
N LEU A 221 -2.11 2.25 -8.28
CA LEU A 221 -0.73 2.35 -8.77
C LEU A 221 -0.51 1.61 -10.09
N LEU A 222 -1.11 0.43 -10.30
CA LEU A 222 -1.03 -0.28 -11.57
C LEU A 222 -1.64 0.53 -12.72
N LEU A 223 -2.84 1.07 -12.52
CA LEU A 223 -3.54 1.88 -13.51
C LEU A 223 -2.77 3.18 -13.79
N VAL A 224 -2.26 3.85 -12.76
CA VAL A 224 -1.39 5.04 -12.91
C VAL A 224 -0.12 4.69 -13.69
N THR A 225 0.56 3.60 -13.35
CA THR A 225 1.81 3.19 -14.01
C THR A 225 1.59 2.91 -15.49
N ARG A 226 0.53 2.15 -15.84
CA ARG A 226 0.17 1.88 -17.24
C ARG A 226 -0.20 3.14 -18.01
N THR A 227 -0.88 4.08 -17.35
CA THR A 227 -1.19 5.38 -17.93
C THR A 227 0.07 6.18 -18.23
N ASN A 228 1.03 6.18 -17.30
CA ASN A 228 2.29 6.89 -17.47
C ASN A 228 3.14 6.27 -18.59
N VAL A 229 3.23 4.94 -18.67
CA VAL A 229 3.88 4.26 -19.81
C VAL A 229 3.29 4.71 -21.14
N TRP A 230 1.96 4.72 -21.26
CA TRP A 230 1.28 5.16 -22.48
C TRP A 230 1.59 6.62 -22.82
N ARG A 231 1.59 7.52 -21.84
CA ARG A 231 1.94 8.95 -22.05
C ARG A 231 3.39 9.15 -22.48
N GLU A 232 4.34 8.48 -21.82
CA GLU A 232 5.77 8.59 -22.15
C GLU A 232 6.06 8.14 -23.59
N GLN A 233 5.39 7.06 -24.04
CA GLN A 233 5.53 6.60 -25.43
C GLN A 233 4.99 7.61 -26.45
N GLN A 234 3.90 8.32 -26.13
CA GLN A 234 3.39 9.38 -27.01
C GLN A 234 4.41 10.50 -27.16
N VAL A 235 5.02 10.94 -26.05
CA VAL A 235 6.05 11.99 -26.07
C VAL A 235 7.27 11.54 -26.89
N ALA A 236 7.73 10.31 -26.69
CA ALA A 236 8.88 9.75 -27.42
C ALA A 236 8.64 9.62 -28.94
N SER A 237 7.39 9.39 -29.36
CA SER A 237 7.04 9.22 -30.77
C SER A 237 6.90 10.54 -31.56
N GLN A 238 7.05 11.71 -30.92
CA GLN A 238 6.89 13.05 -31.52
C GLN A 238 5.57 13.27 -32.30
N GLN A 239 4.54 12.48 -31.99
CA GLN A 239 3.27 12.57 -32.68
C GLN A 239 2.48 13.79 -32.18
N SER A 240 2.07 14.67 -33.10
CA SER A 240 1.34 15.91 -32.80
C SER A 240 -0.11 15.70 -32.37
N SER A 241 -0.58 14.45 -32.31
CA SER A 241 -1.96 14.11 -31.93
C SER A 241 -1.98 12.98 -30.89
N PRO A 242 -2.89 13.03 -29.90
CA PRO A 242 -3.00 11.97 -28.89
C PRO A 242 -3.42 10.66 -29.56
N THR A 243 -2.52 9.68 -29.57
CA THR A 243 -2.76 8.37 -30.18
C THR A 243 -3.28 7.36 -29.18
N ALA A 244 -4.22 6.53 -29.63
CA ALA A 244 -4.74 5.43 -28.83
C ALA A 244 -3.60 4.49 -28.39
N ALA A 245 -3.75 3.88 -27.22
CA ALA A 245 -2.84 2.85 -26.74
C ALA A 245 -2.84 1.63 -27.67
N SER A 246 -1.74 0.88 -27.70
CA SER A 246 -1.72 -0.38 -28.43
C SER A 246 -2.76 -1.37 -27.88
N PRO A 247 -3.23 -2.36 -28.68
CA PRO A 247 -4.21 -3.33 -28.20
C PRO A 247 -3.77 -4.08 -26.93
N ALA A 248 -2.49 -4.40 -26.80
CA ALA A 248 -1.94 -5.10 -25.64
C ALA A 248 -1.95 -4.21 -24.38
N GLU A 249 -1.57 -2.94 -24.51
CA GLU A 249 -1.58 -1.99 -23.40
C GLU A 249 -3.00 -1.71 -22.91
N LEU A 250 -3.93 -1.51 -23.84
CA LEU A 250 -5.33 -1.30 -23.52
C LEU A 250 -5.93 -2.53 -22.85
N GLN A 251 -5.57 -3.74 -23.30
CA GLN A 251 -6.01 -4.99 -22.67
C GLN A 251 -5.55 -5.07 -21.21
N GLY A 252 -4.27 -4.84 -20.94
CA GLY A 252 -3.74 -4.86 -19.58
C GLY A 252 -4.40 -3.81 -18.68
N PHE A 253 -4.59 -2.60 -19.19
CA PHE A 253 -5.31 -1.54 -18.47
C PHE A 253 -6.76 -1.94 -18.14
N GLN A 254 -7.49 -2.50 -19.10
CA GLN A 254 -8.87 -2.94 -18.90
C GLN A 254 -8.99 -4.10 -17.91
N GLN A 255 -8.00 -5.00 -17.85
CA GLN A 255 -7.95 -6.07 -16.85
C GLN A 255 -7.84 -5.51 -15.43
N ASP A 256 -6.92 -4.57 -15.20
CA ASP A 256 -6.78 -3.92 -13.89
C ASP A 256 -8.04 -3.10 -13.54
N LEU A 257 -8.61 -2.40 -14.51
CA LEU A 257 -9.86 -1.64 -14.31
C LEU A 257 -11.05 -2.56 -13.96
N SER A 258 -11.12 -3.75 -14.55
CA SER A 258 -12.15 -4.74 -14.18
C SER A 258 -12.00 -5.21 -12.73
N SER A 259 -10.75 -5.33 -12.26
CA SER A 259 -10.44 -5.70 -10.89
C SER A 259 -10.81 -4.57 -9.91
N LEU A 260 -10.56 -3.31 -10.30
CA LEU A 260 -11.03 -2.14 -9.54
C LEU A 260 -12.55 -2.08 -9.43
N ARG A 261 -13.28 -2.37 -10.52
CA ARG A 261 -14.75 -2.47 -10.49
C ARG A 261 -15.22 -3.52 -9.49
N LYS A 262 -14.59 -4.69 -9.47
CA LYS A 262 -14.92 -5.76 -8.51
C LYS A 262 -14.67 -5.30 -7.07
N LEU A 263 -13.55 -4.65 -6.80
CA LEU A 263 -13.24 -4.11 -5.47
C LEU A 263 -14.28 -3.05 -5.03
N ALA A 264 -14.65 -2.15 -5.94
CA ALA A 264 -15.60 -1.07 -5.67
C ALA A 264 -17.01 -1.55 -5.30
N GLN A 265 -17.42 -2.75 -5.70
CA GLN A 265 -18.68 -3.37 -5.26
C GLN A 265 -18.75 -3.60 -3.75
N SER A 266 -17.60 -3.80 -3.08
CA SER A 266 -17.53 -4.14 -1.65
C SER A 266 -16.72 -3.15 -0.81
N PHE A 267 -16.16 -2.12 -1.45
CA PHE A 267 -15.30 -1.12 -0.80
C PHE A 267 -15.53 0.27 -1.40
N ARG A 268 -16.41 1.04 -0.76
CA ARG A 268 -16.83 2.37 -1.24
C ARG A 268 -15.69 3.34 -1.58
N PRO A 269 -14.55 3.39 -0.85
CA PRO A 269 -13.43 4.26 -1.20
C PRO A 269 -12.88 4.06 -2.63
N ALA A 270 -13.03 2.86 -3.20
CA ALA A 270 -12.57 2.56 -4.55
C ALA A 270 -13.40 3.26 -5.66
N MET A 271 -14.65 3.67 -5.38
CA MET A 271 -15.53 4.28 -6.38
C MET A 271 -14.96 5.59 -6.95
N ARG A 272 -14.32 6.43 -6.13
CA ARG A 272 -13.72 7.69 -6.60
C ARG A 272 -12.60 7.43 -7.60
N ARG A 273 -11.73 6.45 -7.31
CA ARG A 273 -10.64 6.04 -8.20
C ARG A 273 -11.18 5.40 -9.48
N LEU A 274 -12.27 4.65 -9.39
CA LEU A 274 -12.89 3.99 -10.54
C LEU A 274 -13.27 4.98 -11.64
N PHE A 275 -13.99 6.06 -11.30
CA PHE A 275 -14.43 7.04 -12.31
C PHE A 275 -13.26 7.68 -13.07
N LEU A 276 -12.20 8.06 -12.35
CA LEU A 276 -10.98 8.62 -12.94
C LEU A 276 -10.35 7.64 -13.94
N HIS A 277 -10.19 6.37 -13.55
CA HIS A 277 -9.57 5.37 -14.42
C HIS A 277 -10.47 4.94 -15.58
N GLU A 278 -11.79 4.99 -15.43
CA GLU A 278 -12.70 4.79 -16.56
C GLU A 278 -12.58 5.88 -17.62
N ALA A 279 -12.37 7.13 -17.21
CA ALA A 279 -12.07 8.20 -18.15
C ALA A 279 -10.73 7.98 -18.85
N THR A 280 -9.69 7.60 -18.11
CA THR A 280 -8.39 7.25 -18.69
C THR A 280 -8.52 6.11 -19.71
N ALA A 281 -9.29 5.06 -19.41
CA ALA A 281 -9.54 3.96 -20.34
C ALA A 281 -10.14 4.43 -21.67
N ARG A 282 -11.07 5.39 -21.61
CA ARG A 282 -11.71 5.97 -22.81
C ARG A 282 -10.70 6.77 -23.63
N LEU A 283 -9.83 7.56 -22.98
CA LEU A 283 -8.76 8.30 -23.66
C LEU A 283 -7.75 7.35 -24.31
N MET A 284 -7.33 6.30 -23.60
CA MET A 284 -6.45 5.26 -24.15
C MET A 284 -7.10 4.53 -25.34
N ALA A 285 -8.43 4.42 -25.38
CA ALA A 285 -9.17 3.87 -26.51
C ALA A 285 -9.41 4.88 -27.67
N GLY A 286 -8.86 6.10 -27.57
CA GLY A 286 -8.98 7.14 -28.61
C GLY A 286 -10.25 7.99 -28.55
N ALA A 287 -10.99 7.99 -27.44
CA ALA A 287 -12.14 8.88 -27.27
C ALA A 287 -11.71 10.37 -27.16
N SER A 288 -12.57 11.29 -27.58
CA SER A 288 -12.25 12.73 -27.53
C SER A 288 -12.18 13.26 -26.08
N PRO A 289 -11.17 14.09 -25.74
CA PRO A 289 -11.00 14.62 -24.38
C PRO A 289 -12.22 15.37 -23.84
N THR A 290 -12.84 16.22 -24.66
CA THR A 290 -14.02 17.00 -24.28
C THR A 290 -15.19 16.11 -23.88
N ARG A 291 -15.43 15.02 -24.61
CA ARG A 291 -16.51 14.08 -24.33
C ARG A 291 -16.24 13.28 -23.05
N THR A 292 -14.98 12.91 -22.83
CA THR A 292 -14.58 12.22 -21.60
C THR A 292 -14.74 13.11 -20.37
N HIS A 293 -14.36 14.39 -20.43
CA HIS A 293 -14.54 15.36 -19.34
C HIS A 293 -16.02 15.54 -18.97
N GLN A 294 -16.90 15.74 -19.96
CA GLN A 294 -18.34 15.88 -19.73
C GLN A 294 -18.99 14.68 -19.03
N LEU A 295 -18.45 13.47 -19.22
CA LEU A 295 -18.94 12.25 -18.55
C LEU A 295 -18.40 12.12 -17.11
N LEU A 296 -17.19 12.61 -16.85
CA LEU A 296 -16.63 12.69 -15.50
C LEU A 296 -17.43 13.66 -14.64
N ASP A 297 -17.74 14.86 -15.16
CA ASP A 297 -18.54 15.87 -14.45
C ASP A 297 -19.94 15.38 -14.05
N ARG A 298 -20.45 14.34 -14.73
CA ARG A 298 -21.74 13.71 -14.42
C ARG A 298 -21.64 12.55 -13.43
N SER A 299 -20.43 12.04 -13.20
CA SER A 299 -20.18 10.83 -12.40
C SER A 299 -19.56 11.13 -11.03
N LEU A 300 -18.98 12.32 -10.85
CA LEU A 300 -18.43 12.85 -9.60
C LEU A 300 -19.49 13.59 -8.78
#